data_AF-A0A1F3NXN8-F1
#
_entry.id   AF-A0A1F3NXN8-F1
#
_cell.length_a   1.000
_cell.length_b   1.000
_cell.length_c   1.000
_cell.angle_alpha   90.00
_cell.angle_beta   90.00
_cell.angle_gamma   90.00
#
_symmetry.space_group_name_H-M   'P 1'
#
loop_
_entity.id
_entity.type
_entity.pdbx_description
1 polymer ?
#
loop_
_entity_poly.entity_id
_entity_poly.type
_entity_poly.pdbx_seq_one_letter_code
_entity_poly.pdbx_strand_id
1 'polypeptide(L)'
;MSLPVIKYCPGTLAKGYRTYSRTCLNRVFKGRSVYHVLPYNAPAVDEKTDELYFENQKHISISGVQVKYSLLIEKNHLRLTKEGEQGTYILKPIPSGVKIAGAMPANEHLTMQIARQVFDIETAENAMIFFKDGSPAYITKRFDVDENEEKLAKEDFASLAGRTPQTHGDKYKYLGCYSELFELLKKRLPAYKPTALKLYKLIVFNYLFSNGDAHLKNFSLIETPDGDFRLSPAYDLLNSQLHIDDSEFALKDGLLPKQLAKGKVKEQFYLLAEKAGLSEKQTSEIFSDMHAGSEKVALLTKTSYLSENSKRTYLQAYQTRYKKLYRK
;
A
#
# COMPACT_ATOMS: atom_id res chain seq x y z
N MET A 1 -4.76 -23.16 -13.53
CA MET A 1 -5.93 -23.23 -12.63
C MET A 1 -7.18 -22.83 -13.43
N SER A 2 -8.39 -22.94 -12.89
CA SER A 2 -9.59 -22.37 -13.52
C SER A 2 -9.78 -20.92 -13.09
N LEU A 3 -10.45 -20.12 -13.91
CA LEU A 3 -10.77 -18.73 -13.57
C LEU A 3 -11.61 -18.68 -12.27
N PRO A 4 -11.30 -17.77 -11.34
CA PRO A 4 -12.04 -17.69 -10.09
C PRO A 4 -13.48 -17.22 -10.34
N VAL A 5 -14.43 -17.78 -9.59
CA VAL A 5 -15.82 -17.32 -9.61
C VAL A 5 -15.90 -15.98 -8.88
N ILE A 6 -16.12 -14.91 -9.65
CA ILE A 6 -16.19 -13.54 -9.11
C ILE A 6 -17.60 -13.27 -8.57
N LYS A 7 -17.67 -13.05 -7.25
CA LYS A 7 -18.90 -12.69 -6.51
C LYS A 7 -18.89 -11.25 -5.99
N TYR A 8 -17.70 -10.65 -5.95
CA TYR A 8 -17.44 -9.30 -5.46
C TYR A 8 -16.67 -8.53 -6.54
N CYS A 9 -16.81 -7.21 -6.59
CA CYS A 9 -16.03 -6.40 -7.52
C CYS A 9 -14.53 -6.55 -7.20
N PRO A 10 -13.67 -6.91 -8.17
CA PRO A 10 -12.24 -7.08 -7.90
C PRO A 10 -11.52 -5.77 -7.56
N GLY A 11 -12.14 -4.60 -7.82
CA GLY A 11 -11.61 -3.31 -7.41
C GLY A 11 -12.12 -2.81 -6.06
N THR A 12 -13.42 -2.97 -5.77
CA THR A 12 -14.07 -2.32 -4.62
C THR A 12 -14.60 -3.29 -3.56
N LEU A 13 -14.50 -4.60 -3.78
CA LEU A 13 -15.09 -5.66 -2.93
C LEU A 13 -16.63 -5.59 -2.79
N ALA A 14 -17.30 -4.75 -3.59
CA ALA A 14 -18.75 -4.63 -3.60
C ALA A 14 -19.42 -5.93 -4.06
N LYS A 15 -20.44 -6.40 -3.34
CA LYS A 15 -21.17 -7.65 -3.63
C LYS A 15 -21.98 -7.54 -4.93
N GLY A 16 -22.16 -8.68 -5.61
CA GLY A 16 -23.09 -8.81 -6.73
C GLY A 16 -22.48 -8.51 -8.09
N TYR A 17 -21.17 -8.28 -8.15
CA TYR A 17 -20.45 -8.05 -9.39
C TYR A 17 -19.74 -9.32 -9.86
N ARG A 18 -19.74 -9.54 -11.18
CA ARG A 18 -18.97 -10.60 -11.86
C ARG A 18 -17.71 -10.05 -12.56
N THR A 19 -17.48 -8.74 -12.44
CA THR A 19 -16.34 -8.01 -13.01
C THR A 19 -16.14 -6.69 -12.25
N TYR A 20 -15.33 -5.76 -12.76
CA TYR A 20 -15.17 -4.43 -12.18
C TYR A 20 -16.49 -3.66 -12.16
N SER A 21 -16.80 -3.04 -11.02
CA SER A 21 -17.91 -2.10 -10.89
C SER A 21 -17.63 -0.80 -11.64
N ARG A 22 -18.67 -0.02 -11.95
CA ARG A 22 -18.51 1.29 -12.59
C ARG A 22 -17.59 2.22 -11.78
N THR A 23 -17.71 2.19 -10.46
CA THR A 23 -16.82 2.92 -9.54
C THR A 23 -15.36 2.50 -9.70
N CYS A 24 -15.08 1.20 -9.81
CA CYS A 24 -13.72 0.71 -10.09
C CYS A 24 -13.22 1.19 -11.46
N LEU A 25 -14.02 1.05 -12.51
CA LEU A 25 -13.63 1.46 -13.87
C LEU A 25 -13.30 2.95 -13.93
N ASN A 26 -14.11 3.80 -13.30
CA ASN A 26 -13.88 5.24 -13.27
C ASN A 26 -12.58 5.59 -12.53
N ARG A 27 -12.39 5.04 -11.33
CA ARG A 27 -11.25 5.37 -10.47
C ARG A 27 -9.93 4.79 -10.96
N VAL A 28 -9.92 3.49 -11.22
CA VAL A 28 -8.70 2.76 -11.58
C VAL A 28 -8.39 2.95 -13.06
N PHE A 29 -9.38 2.87 -13.94
CA PHE A 29 -9.17 2.76 -15.40
C PHE A 29 -9.64 3.97 -16.21
N LYS A 30 -9.73 5.16 -15.59
CA LYS A 30 -10.18 6.42 -16.23
C LYS A 30 -11.52 6.25 -17.00
N GLY A 31 -12.42 5.41 -16.48
CA GLY A 31 -13.75 5.15 -17.07
C GLY A 31 -13.76 4.19 -18.27
N ARG A 32 -12.59 3.73 -18.74
CA ARG A 32 -12.46 2.77 -19.84
C ARG A 32 -12.95 1.39 -19.42
N SER A 33 -13.55 0.66 -20.35
CA SER A 33 -13.95 -0.74 -20.13
C SER A 33 -12.71 -1.62 -20.17
N VAL A 34 -12.31 -2.16 -19.02
CA VAL A 34 -11.11 -3.01 -18.90
C VAL A 34 -11.51 -4.38 -18.36
N TYR A 35 -10.99 -5.44 -18.97
CA TYR A 35 -11.18 -6.80 -18.47
C TYR A 35 -10.34 -7.06 -17.21
N HIS A 36 -10.92 -7.79 -16.27
CA HIS A 36 -10.27 -8.21 -15.04
C HIS A 36 -9.40 -9.46 -15.20
N VAL A 37 -9.32 -10.00 -16.43
CA VAL A 37 -8.47 -11.14 -16.80
C VAL A 37 -7.49 -10.69 -17.87
N LEU A 38 -6.20 -10.93 -17.64
CA LEU A 38 -5.12 -10.71 -18.58
C LEU A 38 -5.11 -11.85 -19.62
N PRO A 39 -4.88 -11.55 -20.91
CA PRO A 39 -4.89 -12.55 -21.96
C PRO A 39 -3.63 -13.42 -22.03
N TYR A 40 -2.68 -13.22 -21.10
CA TYR A 40 -1.38 -13.90 -21.05
C TYR A 40 -1.17 -14.63 -19.71
N ASN A 41 -0.17 -15.50 -19.68
CA ASN A 41 0.17 -16.32 -18.51
C ASN A 41 0.89 -15.48 -17.44
N ALA A 42 0.87 -15.98 -16.20
CA ALA A 42 1.70 -15.44 -15.14
C ALA A 42 3.21 -15.62 -15.46
N PRO A 43 4.11 -14.84 -14.83
CA PRO A 43 5.54 -15.09 -14.93
C PRO A 43 5.94 -16.48 -14.42
N ALA A 44 7.04 -17.02 -14.94
CA ALA A 44 7.60 -18.34 -14.67
C ALA A 44 6.69 -19.53 -15.08
N VAL A 45 5.86 -19.34 -16.11
CA VAL A 45 4.96 -20.38 -16.64
C VAL A 45 5.41 -20.92 -17.99
N ASP A 46 5.91 -20.06 -18.89
CA ASP A 46 6.44 -20.44 -20.20
C ASP A 46 7.49 -19.45 -20.69
N GLU A 47 8.45 -19.96 -21.46
CA GLU A 47 9.62 -19.19 -21.93
C GLU A 47 9.24 -17.91 -22.68
N LYS A 48 8.23 -17.99 -23.56
CA LYS A 48 7.80 -16.85 -24.38
C LYS A 48 7.24 -15.70 -23.53
N THR A 49 6.46 -16.02 -22.49
CA THR A 49 5.92 -15.01 -21.59
C THR A 49 7.01 -14.46 -20.66
N ASP A 50 7.97 -15.30 -20.27
CA ASP A 50 9.09 -14.90 -19.42
C ASP A 50 10.05 -13.91 -20.10
N GLU A 51 10.31 -14.07 -21.40
CA GLU A 51 11.04 -13.08 -22.20
C GLU A 51 10.35 -11.70 -22.16
N LEU A 52 9.02 -11.65 -22.32
CA LEU A 52 8.28 -10.39 -22.25
C LEU A 52 8.38 -9.71 -20.88
N TYR A 53 8.33 -10.50 -19.81
CA TYR A 53 8.51 -10.00 -18.44
C TYR A 53 9.93 -9.52 -18.17
N PHE A 54 10.93 -10.24 -18.68
CA PHE A 54 12.33 -9.88 -18.55
C PHE A 54 12.64 -8.55 -19.25
N GLU A 55 12.21 -8.40 -20.52
CA GLU A 55 12.36 -7.12 -21.23
C GLU A 55 11.62 -5.99 -20.51
N ASN A 56 10.39 -6.23 -20.03
CA ASN A 56 9.64 -5.23 -19.28
C ASN A 56 10.38 -4.75 -18.01
N GLN A 57 11.04 -5.66 -17.27
CA GLN A 57 11.77 -5.30 -16.05
C GLN A 57 13.01 -4.43 -16.32
N LYS A 58 13.71 -4.64 -17.43
CA LYS A 58 14.92 -3.85 -17.77
C LYS A 58 14.63 -2.35 -17.85
N HIS A 59 13.41 -1.98 -18.21
CA HIS A 59 13.01 -0.59 -18.42
C HIS A 59 12.36 0.07 -17.20
N ILE A 60 12.24 -0.66 -16.07
CA ILE A 60 11.52 -0.18 -14.88
C ILE A 60 12.50 0.33 -13.82
N SER A 61 12.46 1.62 -13.55
CA SER A 61 13.16 2.24 -12.41
C SER A 61 12.28 2.30 -11.16
N ILE A 62 11.72 1.17 -10.72
CA ILE A 62 10.86 1.11 -9.52
C ILE A 62 11.54 0.26 -8.45
N SER A 63 12.00 0.90 -7.36
CA SER A 63 12.70 0.21 -6.26
C SER A 63 11.80 -0.75 -5.49
N GLY A 64 12.32 -1.89 -5.04
CA GLY A 64 11.64 -2.87 -4.18
C GLY A 64 12.18 -4.30 -4.37
N VAL A 65 11.94 -5.18 -3.41
CA VAL A 65 12.37 -6.60 -3.47
C VAL A 65 11.39 -7.46 -4.28
N GLN A 66 10.11 -7.07 -4.28
CA GLN A 66 9.06 -7.74 -5.04
C GLN A 66 9.14 -7.37 -6.52
N VAL A 67 9.01 -8.38 -7.38
CA VAL A 67 8.88 -8.25 -8.83
C VAL A 67 7.67 -7.38 -9.20
N LYS A 68 7.88 -6.45 -10.14
CA LYS A 68 6.89 -5.48 -10.60
C LYS A 68 6.97 -5.37 -12.11
N TYR A 69 5.82 -5.17 -12.75
CA TYR A 69 5.75 -4.93 -14.18
C TYR A 69 4.97 -3.68 -14.50
N SER A 70 5.39 -2.99 -15.56
CA SER A 70 4.80 -1.75 -16.04
C SER A 70 3.80 -2.07 -17.13
N LEU A 71 2.57 -1.56 -17.00
CA LEU A 71 1.47 -1.84 -17.91
C LEU A 71 0.87 -0.56 -18.51
N LEU A 72 0.27 -0.73 -19.69
CA LEU A 72 -0.60 0.23 -20.37
C LEU A 72 -1.94 -0.41 -20.72
N ILE A 73 -2.99 0.42 -20.81
CA ILE A 73 -4.27 -0.01 -21.36
C ILE A 73 -4.20 0.07 -22.88
N GLU A 74 -4.41 -1.06 -23.54
CA GLU A 74 -4.59 -1.15 -24.98
C GLU A 74 -5.99 -1.72 -25.27
N LYS A 75 -6.85 -0.91 -25.91
CA LYS A 75 -8.28 -1.19 -26.06
C LYS A 75 -8.93 -1.48 -24.70
N ASN A 76 -9.32 -2.72 -24.45
CA ASN A 76 -9.98 -3.18 -23.24
C ASN A 76 -9.10 -4.10 -22.37
N HIS A 77 -7.81 -4.24 -22.70
CA HIS A 77 -6.87 -5.08 -21.97
C HIS A 77 -5.70 -4.26 -21.45
N LEU A 78 -5.07 -4.77 -20.40
CA LEU A 78 -3.76 -4.29 -19.98
C LEU A 78 -2.69 -5.16 -20.63
N ARG A 79 -1.62 -4.50 -21.10
CA ARG A 79 -0.43 -5.17 -21.66
C ARG A 79 0.84 -4.62 -21.04
N LEU A 80 1.90 -5.43 -21.10
CA LEU A 80 3.26 -5.00 -20.76
C LEU A 80 3.70 -3.83 -21.66
N THR A 81 4.36 -2.85 -21.05
CA THR A 81 5.03 -1.77 -21.78
C THR A 81 6.23 -2.29 -22.52
N LYS A 82 6.50 -1.69 -23.68
CA LYS A 82 7.69 -1.90 -24.51
C LYS A 82 8.70 -0.78 -24.27
N GLU A 83 9.89 -0.93 -24.83
CA GLU A 83 10.92 0.11 -24.80
C GLU A 83 10.37 1.44 -25.35
N GLY A 84 10.69 2.54 -24.66
CA GLY A 84 10.21 3.90 -24.99
C GLY A 84 8.79 4.23 -24.54
N GLU A 85 8.00 3.25 -24.06
CA GLU A 85 6.65 3.51 -23.57
C GLU A 85 6.61 3.82 -22.08
N GLN A 86 5.83 4.84 -21.69
CA GLN A 86 5.58 5.15 -20.28
C GLN A 86 4.38 4.38 -19.75
N GLY A 87 4.60 3.45 -18.82
CA GLY A 87 3.51 2.75 -18.14
C GLY A 87 2.73 3.64 -17.18
N THR A 88 1.41 3.44 -17.14
CA THR A 88 0.47 4.14 -16.25
C THR A 88 -0.06 3.23 -15.13
N TYR A 89 0.31 1.95 -15.13
CA TYR A 89 -0.07 0.96 -14.13
C TYR A 89 1.12 0.10 -13.72
N ILE A 90 1.08 -0.38 -12.49
CA ILE A 90 2.04 -1.35 -11.95
C ILE A 90 1.31 -2.64 -11.61
N LEU A 91 1.78 -3.75 -12.17
CA LEU A 91 1.34 -5.11 -11.86
C LEU A 91 2.30 -5.75 -10.87
N LYS A 92 1.73 -6.37 -9.83
CA LYS A 92 2.45 -7.16 -8.83
C LYS A 92 1.89 -8.58 -8.84
N PRO A 93 2.59 -9.56 -9.44
CA PRO A 93 2.18 -10.95 -9.39
C PRO A 93 2.39 -11.54 -7.99
N ILE A 94 2.06 -12.82 -7.83
CA ILE A 94 2.47 -13.60 -6.68
C ILE A 94 4.00 -13.58 -6.57
N PRO A 95 4.59 -13.12 -5.45
CA PRO A 95 6.03 -13.16 -5.25
C PRO A 95 6.51 -14.59 -5.00
N SER A 96 7.78 -14.85 -5.28
CA SER A 96 8.48 -16.07 -4.87
C SER A 96 9.04 -15.93 -3.45
N GLY A 97 9.25 -17.05 -2.76
CA GLY A 97 10.04 -17.10 -1.52
C GLY A 97 9.39 -16.55 -0.23
N VAL A 98 8.08 -16.30 -0.21
CA VAL A 98 7.36 -15.87 1.01
C VAL A 98 6.29 -16.87 1.45
N LYS A 99 5.99 -16.94 2.76
CA LYS A 99 4.92 -17.81 3.27
C LYS A 99 3.57 -17.33 2.72
N ILE A 100 2.69 -18.27 2.38
CA ILE A 100 1.33 -17.98 1.86
C ILE A 100 1.38 -16.98 0.67
N ALA A 101 2.37 -17.10 -0.21
CA ALA A 101 2.61 -16.17 -1.31
C ALA A 101 1.37 -15.91 -2.19
N GLY A 102 0.56 -16.94 -2.45
CA GLY A 102 -0.68 -16.82 -3.22
C GLY A 102 -1.70 -15.83 -2.65
N ALA A 103 -1.62 -15.49 -1.36
CA ALA A 103 -2.48 -14.51 -0.72
C ALA A 103 -1.95 -13.06 -0.80
N MET A 104 -0.69 -12.83 -1.21
CA MET A 104 -0.07 -11.50 -1.25
C MET A 104 -0.87 -10.47 -2.05
N PRO A 105 -1.31 -10.76 -3.30
CA PRO A 105 -2.12 -9.82 -4.07
C PRO A 105 -3.42 -9.41 -3.35
N ALA A 106 -4.14 -10.39 -2.80
CA ALA A 106 -5.40 -10.17 -2.11
C ALA A 106 -5.22 -9.48 -0.75
N ASN A 107 -4.09 -9.71 -0.07
CA ASN A 107 -3.72 -9.05 1.19
C ASN A 107 -3.48 -7.55 0.97
N GLU A 108 -2.67 -7.19 -0.03
CA GLU A 108 -2.42 -5.80 -0.38
C GLU A 108 -3.72 -5.11 -0.84
N HIS A 109 -4.48 -5.75 -1.74
CA HIS A 109 -5.79 -5.24 -2.18
C HIS A 109 -6.74 -4.98 -1.01
N LEU A 110 -6.94 -5.97 -0.13
CA LEU A 110 -7.83 -5.83 1.02
C LEU A 110 -7.40 -4.66 1.91
N THR A 111 -6.12 -4.58 2.26
CA THR A 111 -5.61 -3.57 3.19
C THR A 111 -5.73 -2.17 2.59
N MET A 112 -5.44 -2.01 1.30
CA MET A 112 -5.64 -0.77 0.55
C MET A 112 -7.13 -0.37 0.47
N GLN A 113 -8.03 -1.33 0.25
CA GLN A 113 -9.48 -1.06 0.24
C GLN A 113 -10.01 -0.69 1.62
N ILE A 114 -9.51 -1.30 2.70
CA ILE A 114 -9.87 -0.92 4.07
C ILE A 114 -9.41 0.52 4.36
N ALA A 115 -8.15 0.85 4.05
CA ALA A 115 -7.62 2.20 4.22
C ALA A 115 -8.52 3.25 3.56
N ARG A 116 -8.90 3.01 2.29
CA ARG A 116 -9.76 3.89 1.51
C ARG A 116 -11.20 3.95 2.02
N GLN A 117 -11.86 2.80 2.14
CA GLN A 117 -13.32 2.73 2.30
C GLN A 117 -13.77 2.87 3.75
N VAL A 118 -12.91 2.51 4.72
CA VAL A 118 -13.26 2.51 6.14
C VAL A 118 -12.69 3.73 6.85
N PHE A 119 -11.44 4.09 6.54
CA PHE A 119 -10.71 5.11 7.29
C PHE A 119 -10.43 6.38 6.50
N ASP A 120 -10.95 6.50 5.27
CA ASP A 120 -10.79 7.68 4.43
C ASP A 120 -9.32 8.10 4.26
N ILE A 121 -8.43 7.11 4.11
CA ILE A 121 -7.04 7.33 3.76
C ILE A 121 -6.95 7.42 2.24
N GLU A 122 -6.35 8.51 1.73
CA GLU A 122 -6.03 8.65 0.32
C GLU A 122 -5.04 7.55 -0.08
N THR A 123 -5.44 6.67 -1.01
CA THR A 123 -4.60 5.56 -1.50
C THR A 123 -4.39 5.65 -2.99
N ALA A 124 -3.30 5.05 -3.48
CA ALA A 124 -3.17 4.72 -4.89
C ALA A 124 -4.39 3.89 -5.34
N GLU A 125 -4.91 4.19 -6.53
CA GLU A 125 -6.06 3.46 -7.07
C GLU A 125 -5.64 2.05 -7.46
N ASN A 126 -6.38 1.05 -6.99
CA ASN A 126 -5.96 -0.34 -7.07
C ASN A 126 -7.11 -1.31 -7.30
N ALA A 127 -6.77 -2.50 -7.79
CA ALA A 127 -7.69 -3.61 -7.97
C ALA A 127 -6.95 -4.96 -7.95
N MET A 128 -7.72 -6.03 -7.79
CA MET A 128 -7.31 -7.38 -8.18
C MET A 128 -7.45 -7.53 -9.70
N ILE A 129 -6.51 -8.27 -10.29
CA ILE A 129 -6.56 -8.73 -11.67
C ILE A 129 -6.09 -10.19 -11.72
N PHE A 130 -6.51 -10.95 -12.72
CA PHE A 130 -6.20 -12.37 -12.83
C PHE A 130 -5.48 -12.67 -14.13
N PHE A 131 -4.50 -13.57 -14.12
CA PHE A 131 -3.93 -14.10 -15.35
C PHE A 131 -4.88 -15.07 -16.03
N LYS A 132 -4.59 -15.45 -17.28
CA LYS A 132 -5.46 -16.37 -18.06
C LYS A 132 -5.69 -17.71 -17.35
N ASP A 133 -4.71 -18.14 -16.56
CA ASP A 133 -4.74 -19.39 -15.79
C ASP A 133 -5.49 -19.26 -14.45
N GLY A 134 -6.06 -18.10 -14.15
CA GLY A 134 -6.79 -17.79 -12.92
C GLY A 134 -5.92 -17.33 -11.75
N SER A 135 -4.59 -17.31 -11.88
CA SER A 135 -3.72 -16.86 -10.80
C SER A 135 -3.91 -15.35 -10.53
N PRO A 136 -3.98 -14.93 -9.26
CA PRO A 136 -4.21 -13.53 -8.93
C PRO A 136 -2.95 -12.67 -9.04
N ALA A 137 -3.17 -11.40 -9.34
CA ALA A 137 -2.20 -10.33 -9.23
C ALA A 137 -2.86 -9.06 -8.67
N TYR A 138 -2.04 -8.19 -8.12
CA TYR A 138 -2.45 -6.87 -7.68
C TYR A 138 -2.06 -5.86 -8.75
N ILE A 139 -2.97 -4.94 -9.06
CA ILE A 139 -2.70 -3.84 -9.99
C ILE A 139 -2.99 -2.51 -9.30
N THR A 140 -2.08 -1.55 -9.50
CA THR A 140 -2.27 -0.17 -9.06
C THR A 140 -2.06 0.78 -10.22
N LYS A 141 -2.91 1.81 -10.32
CA LYS A 141 -2.66 2.98 -11.17
C LYS A 141 -1.48 3.75 -10.57
N ARG A 142 -0.56 4.20 -11.42
CA ARG A 142 0.51 5.10 -11.01
C ARG A 142 -0.08 6.46 -10.67
N PHE A 143 0.25 6.95 -9.47
CA PHE A 143 -0.14 8.27 -9.00
C PHE A 143 0.94 9.33 -9.27
N ASP A 144 2.13 8.90 -9.68
CA ASP A 144 3.25 9.74 -10.13
C ASP A 144 3.22 10.00 -11.63
N VAL A 145 2.08 9.74 -12.28
CA VAL A 145 1.81 10.07 -13.68
C VAL A 145 0.46 10.77 -13.72
N ASP A 146 0.42 11.97 -14.29
CA ASP A 146 -0.75 12.84 -14.28
C ASP A 146 -1.77 12.46 -15.39
N GLU A 147 -2.72 13.36 -15.66
CA GLU A 147 -3.73 13.14 -16.69
C GLU A 147 -3.18 13.29 -18.12
N ASN A 148 -2.16 14.12 -18.30
CA ASN A 148 -1.44 14.38 -19.54
C ASN A 148 -0.35 13.33 -19.83
N GLU A 149 -0.23 12.32 -18.97
CA GLU A 149 0.83 11.31 -19.02
C GLU A 149 2.23 11.91 -18.79
N GLU A 150 2.31 12.98 -18.01
CA GLU A 150 3.56 13.55 -17.53
C GLU A 150 3.93 12.97 -16.17
N LYS A 151 5.22 12.76 -15.94
CA LYS A 151 5.72 12.19 -14.69
C LYS A 151 5.92 13.30 -13.66
N LEU A 152 5.26 13.15 -12.51
CA LEU A 152 5.39 14.06 -11.38
C LEU A 152 6.62 13.73 -10.53
N ALA A 153 7.27 14.73 -9.95
CA ALA A 153 8.34 14.49 -9.01
C ALA A 153 7.81 13.77 -7.75
N LYS A 154 8.49 12.70 -7.35
CA LYS A 154 8.15 11.90 -6.17
C LYS A 154 9.43 11.59 -5.40
N GLU A 155 9.44 11.91 -4.11
CA GLU A 155 10.56 11.62 -3.23
C GLU A 155 10.12 10.80 -2.02
N ASP A 156 10.79 9.68 -1.77
CA ASP A 156 10.55 8.87 -0.58
C ASP A 156 11.27 9.41 0.65
N PHE A 157 10.84 9.02 1.85
CA PHE A 157 11.42 9.59 3.08
C PHE A 157 12.85 9.13 3.37
N ALA A 158 13.34 8.05 2.75
CA ALA A 158 14.75 7.69 2.85
C ALA A 158 15.59 8.69 2.03
N SER A 159 15.15 9.02 0.81
CA SER A 159 15.77 10.05 -0.02
C SER A 159 15.70 11.44 0.63
N LEU A 160 14.54 11.84 1.16
CA LEU A 160 14.38 13.13 1.85
C LEU A 160 15.29 13.27 3.09
N ALA A 161 15.60 12.14 3.73
CA ALA A 161 16.53 12.03 4.85
C ALA A 161 18.00 11.93 4.42
N GLY A 162 18.30 11.90 3.12
CA GLY A 162 19.65 11.73 2.59
C GLY A 162 20.25 10.33 2.87
N ARG A 163 19.42 9.30 2.99
CA ARG A 163 19.84 7.94 3.36
C ARG A 163 20.03 7.06 2.13
N THR A 164 21.19 6.43 2.05
CA THR A 164 21.59 5.50 0.99
C THR A 164 22.28 4.27 1.58
N PRO A 165 22.43 3.17 0.82
CA PRO A 165 23.25 2.04 1.24
C PRO A 165 24.68 2.44 1.63
N GLN A 166 25.27 3.41 0.91
CA GLN A 166 26.64 3.87 1.14
C GLN A 166 26.79 4.66 2.45
N THR A 167 25.74 5.38 2.86
CA THR A 167 25.79 6.24 4.06
C THR A 167 25.28 5.53 5.31
N HIS A 168 24.32 4.61 5.16
CA HIS A 168 23.55 4.03 6.26
C HIS A 168 23.43 2.48 6.19
N GLY A 169 24.19 1.84 5.31
CA GLY A 169 24.21 0.38 5.11
C GLY A 169 22.96 -0.16 4.41
N ASP A 170 22.95 -1.44 4.08
CA ASP A 170 21.89 -2.07 3.25
C ASP A 170 20.49 -1.99 3.87
N LYS A 171 20.41 -1.87 5.19
CA LYS A 171 19.15 -1.75 5.94
C LYS A 171 18.71 -0.30 6.18
N TYR A 172 19.32 0.68 5.50
CA TYR A 172 19.08 2.13 5.70
C TYR A 172 17.59 2.52 5.78
N LYS A 173 16.75 1.88 4.96
CA LYS A 173 15.30 2.15 4.89
C LYS A 173 14.56 1.79 6.19
N TYR A 174 15.10 0.89 7.01
CA TYR A 174 14.53 0.44 8.29
C TYR A 174 15.14 1.15 9.51
N LEU A 175 16.11 2.05 9.33
CA LEU A 175 16.77 2.73 10.45
C LEU A 175 15.95 3.93 10.95
N GLY A 176 16.10 4.27 12.24
CA GLY A 176 15.45 5.42 12.88
C GLY A 176 14.08 5.11 13.46
N CYS A 177 13.28 6.18 13.66
CA CYS A 177 11.93 6.13 14.22
C CYS A 177 10.92 6.99 13.43
N TYR A 178 9.62 6.73 13.62
CA TYR A 178 8.58 7.45 12.87
C TYR A 178 8.51 8.95 13.19
N SER A 179 8.95 9.39 14.38
CA SER A 179 9.00 10.82 14.73
C SER A 179 9.89 11.65 13.78
N GLU A 180 10.91 11.04 13.18
CA GLU A 180 11.80 11.70 12.22
C GLU A 180 11.08 12.12 10.93
N LEU A 181 10.04 11.39 10.51
CA LEU A 181 9.25 11.74 9.32
C LEU A 181 8.55 13.08 9.54
N PHE A 182 8.06 13.34 10.75
CA PHE A 182 7.41 14.62 11.07
C PHE A 182 8.40 15.79 11.05
N GLU A 183 9.65 15.57 11.49
CA GLU A 183 10.69 16.59 11.41
C GLU A 183 11.11 16.88 9.96
N LEU A 184 11.13 15.87 9.09
CA LEU A 184 11.34 16.06 7.65
C LEU A 184 10.19 16.85 7.03
N LEU A 185 8.94 16.52 7.36
CA LEU A 185 7.77 17.25 6.89
C LEU A 185 7.79 18.73 7.30
N LYS A 186 8.12 19.04 8.56
CA LYS A 186 8.23 20.44 9.04
C LYS A 186 9.24 21.26 8.22
N LYS A 187 10.34 20.63 7.81
CA LYS A 187 11.41 21.29 7.03
C LYS A 187 11.08 21.45 5.55
N ARG A 188 10.26 20.56 4.99
CA ARG A 188 10.02 20.46 3.54
C ARG A 188 8.71 21.07 3.08
N LEU A 189 7.69 21.09 3.93
CA LEU A 189 6.34 21.49 3.54
C LEU A 189 5.90 22.78 4.23
N PRO A 190 5.49 23.82 3.48
CA PRO A 190 4.84 25.00 4.04
C PRO A 190 3.54 24.64 4.79
N ALA A 191 2.73 23.75 4.20
CA ALA A 191 1.47 23.28 4.78
C ALA A 191 1.66 22.02 5.68
N TYR A 192 2.42 22.18 6.77
CA TYR A 192 2.78 21.06 7.65
C TYR A 192 1.59 20.41 8.36
N LYS A 193 0.74 21.19 9.04
CA LYS A 193 -0.27 20.64 9.98
C LYS A 193 -1.26 19.64 9.34
N PRO A 194 -1.89 19.92 8.19
CA PRO A 194 -2.79 18.96 7.55
C PRO A 194 -2.07 17.67 7.12
N THR A 195 -0.83 17.81 6.64
CA THR A 195 0.02 16.70 6.21
C THR A 195 0.45 15.82 7.39
N ALA A 196 0.80 16.43 8.53
CA ALA A 196 1.13 15.73 9.76
C ALA A 196 -0.06 14.88 10.25
N LEU A 197 -1.28 15.42 10.22
CA LEU A 197 -2.48 14.67 10.60
C LEU A 197 -2.69 13.43 9.71
N LYS A 198 -2.55 13.60 8.39
CA LYS A 198 -2.65 12.48 7.42
C LYS A 198 -1.58 11.42 7.65
N LEU A 199 -0.32 11.83 7.84
CA LEU A 199 0.79 10.90 8.11
C LEU A 199 0.59 10.15 9.43
N TYR A 200 0.17 10.85 10.49
CA TYR A 200 -0.10 10.23 11.78
C TYR A 200 -1.21 9.18 11.68
N LYS A 201 -2.32 9.51 11.01
CA LYS A 201 -3.42 8.58 10.74
C LYS A 201 -2.93 7.33 9.99
N LEU A 202 -2.05 7.51 9.01
CA LEU A 202 -1.44 6.41 8.25
C LEU A 202 -0.50 5.53 9.09
N ILE A 203 0.27 6.10 10.02
CA ILE A 203 1.14 5.32 10.93
C ILE A 203 0.29 4.50 11.91
N VAL A 204 -0.76 5.08 12.50
CA VAL A 204 -1.72 4.36 13.35
C VAL A 204 -2.39 3.22 12.57
N PHE A 205 -2.78 3.48 11.31
CA PHE A 205 -3.32 2.47 10.42
C PHE A 205 -2.33 1.31 10.20
N ASN A 206 -1.09 1.59 9.81
CA ASN A 206 -0.07 0.55 9.58
C ASN A 206 0.15 -0.33 10.82
N TYR A 207 0.14 0.27 12.01
CA TYR A 207 0.20 -0.47 13.26
C TYR A 207 -0.98 -1.44 13.43
N LEU A 208 -2.21 -0.95 13.25
CA LEU A 208 -3.42 -1.75 13.42
C LEU A 208 -3.48 -2.93 12.44
N PHE A 209 -2.98 -2.75 11.23
CA PHE A 209 -3.00 -3.77 10.19
C PHE A 209 -1.74 -4.65 10.15
N SER A 210 -0.89 -4.59 11.19
CA SER A 210 0.36 -5.36 11.27
C SER A 210 1.24 -5.19 10.03
N ASN A 211 1.37 -3.97 9.53
CA ASN A 211 2.29 -3.66 8.44
C ASN A 211 3.70 -3.37 8.98
N GLY A 212 4.44 -4.44 9.28
CA GLY A 212 5.83 -4.35 9.74
C GLY A 212 6.85 -4.06 8.61
N ASP A 213 6.40 -3.89 7.36
CA ASP A 213 7.27 -3.45 6.24
C ASP A 213 7.04 -1.98 5.86
N ALA A 214 6.23 -1.22 6.62
CA ALA A 214 6.00 0.21 6.41
C ALA A 214 7.24 1.08 6.75
N HIS A 215 8.31 0.92 6.00
CA HIS A 215 9.61 1.55 6.20
C HIS A 215 9.71 2.90 5.47
N LEU A 216 10.84 3.61 5.55
CA LEU A 216 10.97 4.98 5.02
C LEU A 216 10.62 5.13 3.53
N LYS A 217 10.83 4.08 2.72
CA LYS A 217 10.51 4.12 1.29
C LYS A 217 9.02 3.94 0.95
N ASN A 218 8.15 3.61 1.92
CA ASN A 218 6.70 3.48 1.70
C ASN A 218 5.94 4.78 2.00
N PHE A 219 6.65 5.81 2.44
CA PHE A 219 6.12 7.16 2.58
C PHE A 219 6.79 8.02 1.53
N SER A 220 6.03 8.92 0.89
CA SER A 220 6.59 9.81 -0.12
C SER A 220 5.90 11.17 -0.12
N LEU A 221 6.63 12.16 -0.59
CA LEU A 221 6.07 13.40 -1.08
C LEU A 221 5.91 13.31 -2.59
N ILE A 222 4.88 13.96 -3.11
CA ILE A 222 4.61 14.09 -4.54
C ILE A 222 4.35 15.56 -4.86
N GLU A 223 4.89 15.98 -5.99
CA GLU A 223 4.65 17.28 -6.61
C GLU A 223 3.18 17.44 -7.01
N THR A 224 2.65 18.64 -6.83
CA THR A 224 1.32 19.03 -7.31
C THR A 224 1.44 19.76 -8.66
N PRO A 225 0.32 19.95 -9.38
CA PRO A 225 0.32 20.78 -10.59
C PRO A 225 0.81 22.23 -10.37
N ASP A 226 0.77 22.73 -9.12
CA ASP A 226 1.21 24.07 -8.76
C ASP A 226 2.71 24.13 -8.41
N GLY A 227 3.43 22.99 -8.48
CA GLY A 227 4.87 22.88 -8.21
C GLY A 227 5.24 22.79 -6.72
N ASP A 228 4.26 22.81 -5.82
CA ASP A 228 4.48 22.50 -4.40
C ASP A 228 4.42 20.99 -4.14
N PHE A 229 4.73 20.56 -2.91
CA PHE A 229 4.74 19.14 -2.53
C PHE A 229 3.69 18.84 -1.47
N ARG A 230 3.10 17.65 -1.57
CA ARG A 230 2.18 17.10 -0.56
C ARG A 230 2.52 15.64 -0.26
N LEU A 231 1.95 15.11 0.83
CA LEU A 231 2.00 13.66 1.07
C LEU A 231 1.34 12.93 -0.11
N SER A 232 2.03 11.92 -0.65
CA SER A 232 1.49 11.09 -1.73
C SER A 232 0.29 10.28 -1.24
N PRO A 233 -0.57 9.79 -2.16
CA PRO A 233 -1.46 8.70 -1.82
C PRO A 233 -0.69 7.55 -1.17
N ALA A 234 -1.28 6.88 -0.18
CA ALA A 234 -0.68 5.71 0.44
C ALA A 234 -0.62 4.54 -0.55
N TYR A 235 0.43 3.73 -0.46
CA TYR A 235 0.68 2.57 -1.30
C TYR A 235 1.44 1.51 -0.50
N ASP A 236 1.51 0.29 -1.03
CA ASP A 236 2.18 -0.85 -0.37
C ASP A 236 1.65 -1.09 1.06
N LEU A 237 0.34 -0.92 1.26
CA LEU A 237 -0.32 -1.26 2.53
C LEU A 237 -0.73 -2.73 2.49
N LEU A 238 -0.22 -3.52 3.43
CA LEU A 238 -0.58 -4.92 3.61
C LEU A 238 -0.43 -5.36 5.06
N ASN A 239 -0.94 -6.54 5.39
CA ASN A 239 -0.65 -7.21 6.65
C ASN A 239 0.58 -8.12 6.48
N SER A 240 1.77 -7.63 6.83
CA SER A 240 3.03 -8.37 6.61
C SER A 240 3.11 -9.64 7.46
N GLN A 241 2.47 -9.63 8.64
CA GLN A 241 2.39 -10.76 9.56
C GLN A 241 1.72 -12.00 8.95
N LEU A 242 0.94 -11.86 7.87
CA LEU A 242 0.37 -13.00 7.15
C LEU A 242 1.45 -13.82 6.42
N HIS A 243 2.59 -13.21 6.09
CA HIS A 243 3.60 -13.77 5.19
C HIS A 243 4.96 -13.97 5.84
N ILE A 244 5.27 -13.19 6.87
CA ILE A 244 6.55 -13.22 7.57
C ILE A 244 6.35 -12.97 9.07
N ASP A 245 7.26 -13.49 9.89
CA ASP A 245 7.31 -13.19 11.31
C ASP A 245 7.99 -11.83 11.50
N ASP A 246 7.18 -10.78 11.52
CA ASP A 246 7.66 -9.40 11.51
C ASP A 246 7.63 -8.74 12.91
N SER A 247 8.41 -7.68 13.04
CA SER A 247 8.41 -6.79 14.18
C SER A 247 7.12 -5.96 14.29
N GLU A 248 6.92 -5.29 15.43
CA GLU A 248 5.75 -4.45 15.66
C GLU A 248 5.73 -3.17 14.80
N PHE A 249 6.90 -2.69 14.39
CA PHE A 249 7.12 -1.50 13.59
C PHE A 249 8.26 -1.75 12.62
N ALA A 250 8.14 -1.29 11.37
CA ALA A 250 9.20 -1.46 10.37
C ALA A 250 10.49 -0.74 10.74
N LEU A 251 10.38 0.45 11.32
CA LEU A 251 11.53 1.23 11.75
C LEU A 251 12.07 0.68 13.06
N LYS A 252 13.39 0.46 13.11
CA LYS A 252 14.11 -0.22 14.19
C LYS A 252 13.83 0.36 15.59
N ASP A 253 13.67 1.67 15.68
CA ASP A 253 13.43 2.34 16.96
C ASP A 253 11.92 2.56 17.22
N GLY A 254 11.05 2.17 16.29
CA GLY A 254 9.60 2.24 16.42
C GLY A 254 9.05 3.65 16.22
N LEU A 255 8.07 4.04 17.04
CA LEU A 255 7.39 5.34 16.92
C LEU A 255 8.29 6.52 17.28
N LEU A 256 9.15 6.32 18.29
CA LEU A 256 9.92 7.36 18.96
C LEU A 256 11.38 6.92 19.12
N PRO A 257 12.32 7.84 19.38
CA PRO A 257 13.67 7.47 19.77
C PRO A 257 13.64 6.55 21.00
N LYS A 258 14.56 5.58 21.08
CA LYS A 258 14.57 4.54 22.13
C LYS A 258 14.43 5.06 23.55
N GLN A 259 15.03 6.22 23.85
CA GLN A 259 14.98 6.85 25.16
C GLN A 259 13.58 7.36 25.55
N LEU A 260 12.72 7.63 24.56
CA LEU A 260 11.34 8.09 24.72
C LEU A 260 10.30 6.99 24.48
N ALA A 261 10.67 5.89 23.80
CA ALA A 261 9.81 4.75 23.51
C ALA A 261 9.58 3.85 24.75
N LYS A 262 8.98 4.44 25.80
CA LYS A 262 8.65 3.77 27.06
C LYS A 262 7.13 3.62 27.20
N GLY A 263 6.70 2.72 28.08
CA GLY A 263 5.28 2.54 28.41
C GLY A 263 4.48 1.80 27.34
N LYS A 264 3.15 1.93 27.41
CA LYS A 264 2.22 1.27 26.49
C LYS A 264 2.31 1.90 25.10
N VAL A 265 2.04 1.11 24.05
CA VAL A 265 2.04 1.61 22.66
C VAL A 265 1.10 2.80 22.46
N LYS A 266 -0.04 2.83 23.17
CA LYS A 266 -0.97 3.96 23.17
C LYS A 266 -0.28 5.24 23.64
N GLU A 267 0.41 5.20 24.77
CA GLU A 267 1.12 6.36 25.33
C GLU A 267 2.20 6.87 24.35
N GLN A 268 2.91 5.95 23.70
CA GLN A 268 3.89 6.30 22.67
C GLN A 268 3.26 6.98 21.46
N PHE A 269 2.05 6.56 21.05
CA PHE A 269 1.31 7.22 19.98
C PHE A 269 0.85 8.63 20.36
N TYR A 270 0.41 8.87 21.60
CA TYR A 270 0.07 10.22 22.06
C TYR A 270 1.30 11.13 22.08
N LEU A 271 2.44 10.63 22.57
CA LEU A 271 3.71 11.38 22.56
C LEU A 271 4.21 11.64 21.12
N LEU A 272 4.02 10.69 20.20
CA LEU A 272 4.31 10.92 18.78
C LEU A 272 3.42 12.04 18.20
N ALA A 273 2.13 12.05 18.54
CA ALA A 273 1.19 13.07 18.08
C ALA A 273 1.57 14.47 18.59
N GLU A 274 1.95 14.56 19.87
CA GLU A 274 2.45 15.79 20.49
C GLU A 274 3.69 16.32 19.73
N LYS A 275 4.67 15.45 19.45
CA LYS A 275 5.86 15.81 18.65
C LYS A 275 5.53 16.23 17.23
N ALA A 276 4.48 15.64 16.65
CA ALA A 276 3.93 16.04 15.37
C ALA A 276 3.12 17.37 15.42
N GLY A 277 3.01 18.00 16.59
CA GLY A 277 2.25 19.24 16.77
C GLY A 277 0.74 19.05 16.68
N LEU A 278 0.24 17.84 16.91
CA LEU A 278 -1.19 17.51 16.93
C LEU A 278 -1.74 17.69 18.35
N SER A 279 -2.96 18.20 18.43
CA SER A 279 -3.68 18.32 19.71
C SER A 279 -4.16 16.95 20.21
N GLU A 280 -4.39 16.84 21.51
CA GLU A 280 -4.99 15.65 22.13
C GLU A 280 -6.37 15.34 21.53
N LYS A 281 -7.13 16.40 21.18
CA LYS A 281 -8.42 16.27 20.49
C LYS A 281 -8.27 15.56 19.13
N GLN A 282 -7.39 16.06 18.26
CA GLN A 282 -7.13 15.44 16.95
C GLN A 282 -6.64 13.99 17.07
N THR A 283 -5.80 13.73 18.07
CA THR A 283 -5.28 12.38 18.36
C THR A 283 -6.41 11.44 18.77
N SER A 284 -7.26 11.90 19.69
CA SER A 284 -8.42 11.16 20.18
C SER A 284 -9.46 10.90 19.09
N GLU A 285 -9.69 11.86 18.19
CA GLU A 285 -10.55 11.72 17.02
C GLU A 285 -10.05 10.61 16.09
N ILE A 286 -8.74 10.58 15.77
CA ILE A 286 -8.15 9.50 14.97
C ILE A 286 -8.33 8.14 15.66
N PHE A 287 -8.14 8.06 16.98
CA PHE A 287 -8.34 6.81 17.71
C PHE A 287 -9.80 6.38 17.73
N SER A 288 -10.74 7.32 17.80
CA SER A 288 -12.18 7.07 17.73
C SER A 288 -12.59 6.56 16.35
N ASP A 289 -12.12 7.21 15.29
CA ASP A 289 -12.33 6.78 13.89
C ASP A 289 -11.84 5.35 13.68
N MET A 290 -10.62 5.06 14.14
CA MET A 290 -10.00 3.72 14.03
C MET A 290 -10.79 2.66 14.79
N HIS A 291 -11.38 3.02 15.93
CA HIS A 291 -12.23 2.14 16.74
C HIS A 291 -13.57 1.86 16.03
N ALA A 292 -14.25 2.91 15.57
CA ALA A 292 -15.56 2.83 14.91
C ALA A 292 -15.54 2.02 13.59
N GLY A 293 -14.39 1.93 12.92
CA GLY A 293 -14.23 1.17 11.69
C GLY A 293 -14.19 -0.36 11.85
N SER A 294 -14.06 -0.89 13.06
CA SER A 294 -13.75 -2.31 13.31
C SER A 294 -14.74 -3.31 12.66
N GLU A 295 -16.03 -3.00 12.66
CA GLU A 295 -17.04 -3.86 12.03
C GLU A 295 -16.92 -3.88 10.50
N LYS A 296 -16.65 -2.70 9.91
CA LYS A 296 -16.44 -2.56 8.46
C LYS A 296 -15.17 -3.28 7.99
N VAL A 297 -14.13 -3.31 8.83
CA VAL A 297 -12.91 -4.13 8.60
C VAL A 297 -13.25 -5.61 8.50
N ALA A 298 -14.07 -6.13 9.41
CA ALA A 298 -14.52 -7.52 9.37
C ALA A 298 -15.35 -7.82 8.11
N LEU A 299 -16.24 -6.89 7.72
CA LEU A 299 -17.04 -7.02 6.51
C LEU A 299 -16.19 -7.07 5.24
N LEU A 300 -15.25 -6.13 5.06
CA LEU A 300 -14.38 -6.12 3.88
C LEU A 300 -13.47 -7.35 3.84
N THR A 301 -12.97 -7.80 5.00
CA THR A 301 -12.18 -9.04 5.06
C THR A 301 -13.01 -10.24 4.60
N LYS A 302 -14.28 -10.33 5.00
CA LYS A 302 -15.19 -11.42 4.57
C LYS A 302 -15.41 -11.44 3.06
N THR A 303 -15.50 -10.27 2.42
CA THR A 303 -15.71 -10.11 0.98
C THR A 303 -14.42 -10.10 0.15
N SER A 304 -13.25 -10.16 0.80
CA SER A 304 -11.95 -10.20 0.13
C SER A 304 -11.69 -11.50 -0.63
N TYR A 305 -10.66 -11.46 -1.48
CA TYR A 305 -10.14 -12.60 -2.24
C TYR A 305 -9.14 -13.46 -1.45
N LEU A 306 -8.97 -13.19 -0.15
CA LEU A 306 -8.18 -14.06 0.72
C LEU A 306 -8.88 -15.43 0.88
N SER A 307 -8.10 -16.48 1.11
CA SER A 307 -8.66 -17.78 1.54
C SER A 307 -9.34 -17.65 2.91
N GLU A 308 -10.28 -18.53 3.24
CA GLU A 308 -10.94 -18.51 4.56
C GLU A 308 -9.93 -18.63 5.71
N ASN A 309 -8.86 -19.40 5.52
CA ASN A 309 -7.78 -19.48 6.51
C ASN A 309 -7.05 -18.13 6.64
N SER A 310 -6.66 -17.53 5.52
CA SER A 310 -5.98 -16.23 5.50
C SER A 310 -6.85 -15.11 6.07
N LYS A 311 -8.18 -15.14 5.86
CA LYS A 311 -9.13 -14.18 6.48
C LYS A 311 -9.10 -14.26 8.00
N ARG A 312 -9.11 -15.46 8.57
CA ARG A 312 -9.02 -15.67 10.02
C ARG A 312 -7.71 -15.13 10.57
N THR A 313 -6.58 -15.49 9.95
CA THR A 313 -5.25 -15.01 10.36
C THR A 313 -5.13 -13.49 10.25
N TYR A 314 -5.63 -12.90 9.16
CA TYR A 314 -5.66 -11.45 8.94
C TYR A 314 -6.42 -10.73 10.07
N LEU A 315 -7.63 -11.19 10.39
CA LEU A 315 -8.44 -10.62 11.47
C LEU A 315 -7.82 -10.83 12.84
N GLN A 316 -7.18 -11.98 13.09
CA GLN A 316 -6.50 -12.24 14.36
C GLN A 316 -5.32 -11.28 14.57
N ALA A 317 -4.52 -11.03 13.53
CA ALA A 317 -3.43 -10.05 13.57
C ALA A 317 -3.97 -8.64 13.87
N TYR A 318 -5.01 -8.21 13.13
CA TYR A 318 -5.69 -6.93 13.37
C TYR A 318 -6.22 -6.81 14.81
N GLN A 319 -6.95 -7.83 15.30
CA GLN A 319 -7.50 -7.85 16.66
C GLN A 319 -6.42 -7.84 17.73
N THR A 320 -5.26 -8.43 17.47
CA THR A 320 -4.12 -8.44 18.41
C THR A 320 -3.57 -7.02 18.57
N ARG A 321 -3.35 -6.30 17.46
CA ARG A 321 -2.90 -4.90 17.46
C ARG A 321 -3.93 -3.97 18.07
N TYR A 322 -5.19 -4.15 17.68
CA TYR A 322 -6.33 -3.43 18.22
C TYR A 322 -6.42 -3.58 19.75
N LYS A 323 -6.38 -4.80 20.28
CA LYS A 323 -6.41 -5.03 21.73
C LYS A 323 -5.23 -4.35 22.41
N LYS A 324 -4.00 -4.42 21.86
CA LYS A 324 -2.84 -3.72 22.42
C LYS A 324 -3.03 -2.20 22.47
N LEU A 325 -3.61 -1.60 21.43
CA LEU A 325 -3.82 -0.15 21.33
C LEU A 325 -4.93 0.36 22.26
N TYR A 326 -6.01 -0.42 22.42
CA TYR A 326 -7.20 -0.01 23.18
C TYR A 326 -7.33 -0.66 24.56
N ARG A 327 -6.38 -1.49 25.00
CA ARG A 327 -6.38 -2.04 26.36
C ARG A 327 -6.26 -0.90 27.38
N LYS A 328 -7.14 -0.90 28.37
CA LYS A 328 -7.07 0.03 29.51
C LYS A 328 -5.74 -0.11 30.26
#